data_AF-A0A2T4XIH0-F1
#
_entry.id   AF-A0A2T4XIH0-F1
#
_cell.length_a   1.000
_cell.length_b   1.000
_cell.length_c   1.000
_cell.angle_alpha   90.00
_cell.angle_beta   90.00
_cell.angle_gamma   90.00
#
_symmetry.space_group_name_H-M   'P 1'
#
loop_
_entity.id
_entity.type
_entity.pdbx_description
1 polymer ?
#
loop_
_entity_poly.entity_id
_entity_poly.type
_entity_poly.pdbx_seq_one_letter_code
_entity_poly.pdbx_strand_id
1 'polypeptide(L)'
;MKRARILSGEDLKRTYLRLAHQFLEPFDDPQSLALIGMQTRGVYIGQRISSIIEDQFGWKPDFGMLDVTFYRDDFRTKGSMPEVKASEIPFDIEERDIILIDDVFYTGRTVRSAMDALMGYGRPRSIRFCCVVDRGHRELPVMADYVGKMIPTHEREEVRVLVEELDGEDAVYVVSEPLNPSHPLNPSLQSNPNPRPSP
;
A
#
# COMPACT_ATOMS: atom_id res chain seq x y z
N MET A 1 -0.62 -2.64 25.03
CA MET A 1 -0.45 -2.24 23.62
C MET A 1 -0.54 -0.72 23.55
N LYS A 2 0.49 -0.02 23.04
CA LYS A 2 0.45 1.44 22.91
C LYS A 2 0.00 1.77 21.49
N ARG A 3 -1.01 2.62 21.34
CA ARG A 3 -1.59 3.05 20.06
C ARG A 3 -1.43 4.56 19.94
N ALA A 4 -0.78 5.03 18.88
CA ALA A 4 -0.61 6.45 18.59
C ALA A 4 -1.32 6.76 17.27
N ARG A 5 -2.22 7.76 17.27
CA ARG A 5 -2.87 8.23 16.05
C ARG A 5 -1.90 9.14 15.29
N ILE A 6 -1.64 8.82 14.03
CA ILE A 6 -0.73 9.58 13.17
C ILE A 6 -1.48 10.45 12.16
N LEU A 7 -2.64 9.98 11.68
CA LEU A 7 -3.53 10.74 10.80
C LEU A 7 -4.97 10.61 11.31
N SER A 8 -5.68 11.73 11.30
CA SER A 8 -7.13 11.80 11.47
C SER A 8 -7.86 11.64 10.13
N GLY A 9 -9.18 11.49 10.16
CA GLY A 9 -9.99 11.47 8.94
C GLY A 9 -9.90 12.76 8.12
N GLU A 10 -9.71 13.91 8.75
CA GLU A 10 -9.47 15.18 8.02
C GLU A 10 -8.12 15.16 7.30
N ASP A 11 -7.08 14.61 7.94
CA ASP A 11 -5.77 14.45 7.30
C ASP A 11 -5.83 13.47 6.13
N LEU A 12 -6.62 12.39 6.24
CA LEU A 12 -6.84 11.44 5.15
C LEU A 12 -7.57 12.10 3.98
N LYS A 13 -8.61 12.90 4.23
CA LYS A 13 -9.31 13.66 3.17
C LYS A 13 -8.36 14.58 2.41
N ARG A 14 -7.52 15.34 3.11
CA ARG A 14 -6.49 16.19 2.49
C ARG A 14 -5.46 15.37 1.71
N THR A 15 -5.10 14.20 2.23
CA THR A 15 -4.18 13.27 1.57
C THR A 15 -4.77 12.74 0.27
N TYR A 16 -6.02 12.28 0.26
CA TYR A 16 -6.69 11.77 -0.93
C TYR A 16 -6.87 12.85 -2.00
N LEU A 17 -7.21 14.07 -1.59
CA LEU A 17 -7.27 15.21 -2.52
C LEU A 17 -5.91 15.48 -3.18
N ARG A 18 -4.82 15.49 -2.40
CA ARG A 18 -3.47 15.65 -2.95
C ARG A 18 -3.11 14.52 -3.91
N LEU A 19 -3.43 13.27 -3.57
CA LEU A 19 -3.18 12.12 -4.44
C LEU A 19 -3.98 12.22 -5.75
N ALA A 20 -5.25 12.64 -5.70
CA ALA A 20 -6.07 12.88 -6.89
C ALA A 20 -5.41 13.88 -7.86
N HIS A 21 -4.90 15.00 -7.35
CA HIS A 21 -4.12 15.95 -8.17
C HIS A 21 -2.87 15.30 -8.78
N GLN A 22 -2.10 14.55 -8.00
CA GLN A 22 -0.88 13.89 -8.46
C GLN A 22 -1.12 12.78 -9.49
N PHE A 23 -2.28 12.12 -9.43
CA PHE A 23 -2.65 11.09 -10.40
C PHE A 23 -2.90 11.70 -11.77
N LEU A 24 -3.47 12.91 -11.83
CA LEU A 24 -3.81 13.59 -13.08
C LEU A 24 -2.66 14.43 -13.64
N GLU A 25 -1.73 14.90 -12.80
CA GLU A 25 -0.61 15.76 -13.19
C GLU A 25 0.18 15.27 -14.44
N PRO A 26 0.44 13.96 -14.64
CA PRO A 26 1.18 13.48 -15.81
C PRO A 26 0.37 13.46 -17.12
N PHE A 27 -0.93 13.74 -17.10
CA PHE A 27 -1.83 13.50 -18.22
C PHE A 27 -2.44 14.80 -18.76
N ASP A 28 -2.22 15.05 -20.05
CA ASP A 28 -2.97 16.09 -20.77
C ASP A 28 -4.41 15.64 -21.08
N ASP A 29 -4.60 14.34 -21.34
CA ASP A 29 -5.90 13.66 -21.47
C ASP A 29 -5.90 12.39 -20.60
N PRO A 30 -6.70 12.35 -19.51
CA PRO A 30 -6.66 11.25 -18.55
C PRO A 30 -7.42 10.00 -19.03
N GLN A 31 -7.95 9.92 -20.26
CA GLN A 31 -8.73 8.76 -20.73
C GLN A 31 -8.01 7.40 -20.61
N SER A 32 -6.68 7.36 -20.66
CA SER A 32 -5.92 6.12 -20.49
C SER A 32 -5.74 5.71 -19.03
N LEU A 33 -6.00 6.61 -18.07
CA LEU A 33 -5.82 6.36 -16.65
C LEU A 33 -6.96 5.48 -16.12
N ALA A 34 -6.59 4.39 -15.44
CA ALA A 34 -7.51 3.57 -14.68
C ALA A 34 -6.92 3.27 -13.29
N LEU A 35 -7.81 3.11 -12.31
CA LEU A 35 -7.45 2.87 -10.92
C LEU A 35 -7.81 1.44 -10.53
N ILE A 36 -6.90 0.76 -9.84
CA ILE A 36 -7.15 -0.59 -9.32
C ILE A 36 -6.86 -0.61 -7.83
N GLY A 37 -7.92 -0.77 -7.03
CA GLY A 37 -7.81 -0.93 -5.59
C GLY A 37 -7.40 -2.35 -5.21
N MET A 38 -6.37 -2.47 -4.37
CA MET A 38 -5.92 -3.76 -3.84
C MET A 38 -6.75 -4.13 -2.60
N GLN A 39 -7.29 -5.34 -2.57
CA GLN A 39 -8.21 -5.72 -1.51
C GLN A 39 -7.51 -5.85 -0.13
N THR A 40 -8.15 -5.45 0.97
CA THR A 40 -9.54 -4.93 1.07
C THR A 40 -9.60 -3.39 1.12
N ARG A 41 -8.79 -2.73 1.97
CA ARG A 41 -8.88 -1.27 2.20
C ARG A 41 -8.48 -0.43 0.99
N GLY A 42 -7.53 -0.88 0.18
CA GLY A 42 -7.10 -0.20 -1.04
C GLY A 42 -8.27 0.04 -2.03
N VAL A 43 -9.29 -0.82 -2.03
CA VAL A 43 -10.52 -0.62 -2.81
C VAL A 43 -11.29 0.63 -2.36
N TYR A 44 -11.60 0.74 -1.07
CA TYR A 44 -12.33 1.90 -0.54
C TYR A 44 -11.55 3.21 -0.72
N ILE A 45 -10.24 3.15 -0.47
CA ILE A 45 -9.34 4.30 -0.70
C ILE A 45 -9.37 4.71 -2.17
N GLY A 46 -9.24 3.75 -3.09
CA GLY A 46 -9.26 4.02 -4.53
C GLY A 46 -10.60 4.57 -5.01
N GLN A 47 -11.72 4.04 -4.51
CA GLN A 47 -13.06 4.56 -4.81
C GLN A 47 -13.22 6.02 -4.36
N ARG A 48 -12.78 6.34 -3.14
CA ARG A 48 -12.82 7.72 -2.63
C ARG A 48 -11.98 8.67 -3.47
N ILE A 49 -10.77 8.26 -3.87
CA ILE A 49 -9.94 9.07 -4.77
C ILE A 49 -10.60 9.23 -6.14
N SER A 50 -11.18 8.16 -6.70
CA SER A 50 -11.94 8.21 -7.95
C SER A 50 -13.10 9.20 -7.88
N SER A 51 -13.86 9.22 -6.77
CA SER A 51 -14.94 10.19 -6.56
C SER A 51 -14.42 11.62 -6.44
N ILE A 52 -13.30 11.83 -5.75
CA ILE A 52 -12.65 13.16 -5.71
C ILE A 52 -12.26 13.62 -7.11
N ILE A 53 -11.73 12.71 -7.94
CA ILE A 53 -11.36 13.02 -9.31
C ILE A 53 -12.60 13.43 -10.13
N GLU A 54 -13.69 12.67 -10.02
CA GLU A 54 -14.97 12.97 -10.67
C GLU A 54 -15.55 14.31 -10.22
N ASP A 55 -15.58 14.58 -8.91
CA ASP A 55 -16.19 15.77 -8.33
C ASP A 55 -15.39 17.06 -8.62
N GLN A 56 -14.06 16.99 -8.59
CA GLN A 56 -13.19 18.17 -8.70
C GLN A 56 -12.75 18.46 -10.15
N PHE A 57 -12.70 17.44 -11.01
CA PHE A 57 -12.16 17.57 -12.37
C PHE A 57 -13.14 17.16 -13.46
N GLY A 58 -14.33 16.65 -13.10
CA GLY A 58 -15.40 16.34 -14.06
C GLY A 58 -15.12 15.09 -14.91
N TRP A 59 -14.19 14.24 -14.48
CA TRP A 59 -13.80 13.02 -15.19
C TRP A 59 -13.79 11.84 -14.23
N LYS A 60 -14.32 10.68 -14.66
CA LYS A 60 -14.39 9.47 -13.85
C LYS A 60 -13.42 8.41 -14.40
N PRO A 61 -12.36 8.04 -13.67
CA PRO A 61 -11.50 6.94 -14.05
C PRO A 61 -12.27 5.61 -14.12
N ASP A 62 -11.86 4.74 -15.04
CA ASP A 62 -12.21 3.32 -14.95
C ASP A 62 -11.66 2.75 -13.63
N PHE A 63 -12.46 1.94 -12.94
CA PHE A 63 -12.12 1.44 -11.60
C PHE A 63 -12.28 -0.08 -11.52
N GLY A 64 -11.28 -0.74 -10.93
CA GLY A 64 -11.27 -2.18 -10.70
C GLY A 64 -10.77 -2.54 -9.32
N MET A 65 -10.91 -3.81 -8.95
CA MET A 65 -10.42 -4.36 -7.70
C MET A 65 -9.62 -5.63 -7.94
N LEU A 66 -8.49 -5.74 -7.25
CA LEU A 66 -7.57 -6.87 -7.38
C LEU A 66 -7.41 -7.54 -6.02
N ASP A 67 -7.77 -8.82 -5.95
CA ASP A 67 -7.39 -9.67 -4.84
C ASP A 67 -6.00 -10.28 -5.07
N VAL A 68 -5.04 -9.85 -4.25
CA VAL A 68 -3.66 -10.34 -4.26
C VAL A 68 -3.36 -11.24 -3.06
N THR A 69 -4.41 -11.62 -2.33
CA THR A 69 -4.34 -12.40 -1.11
C THR A 69 -3.41 -13.58 -1.30
N PHE A 70 -3.63 -14.45 -2.28
CA PHE A 70 -2.82 -15.69 -2.49
C PHE A 70 -1.30 -15.54 -2.61
N TYR A 71 -0.80 -14.34 -2.89
CA TYR A 71 0.63 -14.12 -3.11
C TYR A 71 1.37 -13.51 -1.91
N ARG A 72 0.69 -13.37 -0.76
CA ARG A 72 1.34 -12.95 0.48
C ARG A 72 2.20 -14.12 1.03
N ASP A 73 3.52 -14.01 0.95
CA ASP A 73 4.45 -14.95 1.59
C ASP A 73 4.20 -15.10 3.12
N ASP A 74 3.51 -14.13 3.72
CA ASP A 74 3.13 -14.08 5.14
C ASP A 74 2.11 -15.16 5.56
N PHE A 75 1.54 -15.95 4.64
CA PHE A 75 0.61 -17.04 5.02
C PHE A 75 1.24 -18.10 5.91
N ARG A 76 2.55 -18.23 5.89
CA ARG A 76 3.24 -19.21 6.74
C ARG A 76 3.20 -18.82 8.22
N THR A 77 2.91 -17.57 8.56
CA THR A 77 3.10 -17.04 9.92
C THR A 77 1.78 -16.91 10.72
N LYS A 78 0.61 -16.79 10.08
CA LYS A 78 -0.67 -16.48 10.78
C LYS A 78 -1.70 -17.61 10.87
N GLY A 79 -1.39 -18.83 10.40
CA GLY A 79 -2.14 -20.06 10.70
C GLY A 79 -3.61 -20.13 10.24
N SER A 80 -4.10 -19.14 9.51
CA SER A 80 -5.46 -19.11 8.94
C SER A 80 -5.35 -19.03 7.42
N MET A 81 -6.09 -19.88 6.71
CA MET A 81 -6.25 -19.72 5.27
C MET A 81 -6.99 -18.41 5.03
N PRO A 82 -6.46 -17.53 4.19
CA PRO A 82 -7.15 -16.30 3.91
C PRO A 82 -8.42 -16.56 3.09
N GLU A 83 -9.43 -15.75 3.30
CA GLU A 83 -10.59 -15.73 2.41
C GLU A 83 -10.18 -15.12 1.07
N VAL A 84 -10.29 -15.91 0.02
CA VAL A 84 -10.11 -15.48 -1.36
C VAL A 84 -11.32 -14.66 -1.75
N LYS A 85 -11.10 -13.43 -2.18
CA LYS A 85 -12.12 -12.58 -2.79
C LYS A 85 -11.93 -12.58 -4.30
N ALA A 86 -13.02 -12.40 -5.03
CA ALA A 86 -12.93 -12.29 -6.48
C ALA A 86 -12.24 -10.97 -6.86
N SER A 87 -11.28 -11.03 -7.78
CA SER A 87 -10.82 -9.85 -8.52
C SER A 87 -11.88 -9.47 -9.55
N GLU A 88 -12.13 -8.18 -9.74
CA GLU A 88 -13.10 -7.67 -10.69
C GLU A 88 -12.53 -6.43 -11.38
N ILE A 89 -12.20 -6.56 -12.67
CA ILE A 89 -11.66 -5.49 -13.50
C ILE A 89 -12.58 -5.37 -14.71
N PRO A 90 -13.62 -4.52 -14.64
CA PRO A 90 -14.70 -4.47 -15.64
C PRO A 90 -14.35 -3.66 -16.89
N PHE A 91 -13.06 -3.50 -17.18
CA PHE A 91 -12.54 -2.72 -18.30
C PHE A 91 -11.31 -3.42 -18.91
N ASP A 92 -10.98 -3.07 -20.14
CA ASP A 92 -9.78 -3.57 -20.81
C ASP A 92 -8.53 -2.87 -20.28
N ILE A 93 -7.53 -3.67 -19.87
CA ILE A 93 -6.24 -3.20 -19.33
C ILE A 93 -5.26 -2.84 -20.45
N GLU A 94 -5.45 -3.34 -21.66
CA GLU A 94 -4.52 -3.15 -22.76
C GLU A 94 -4.23 -1.65 -23.00
N GLU A 95 -2.94 -1.29 -23.03
CA GLU A 95 -2.44 0.08 -23.25
C GLU A 95 -2.95 1.14 -22.25
N ARG A 96 -3.51 0.74 -21.10
CA ARG A 96 -3.92 1.66 -20.02
C ARG A 96 -2.77 2.03 -19.09
N ASP A 97 -2.85 3.21 -18.49
CA ASP A 97 -2.00 3.59 -17.35
C ASP A 97 -2.71 3.24 -16.06
N ILE A 98 -2.21 2.21 -15.38
CA ILE A 98 -2.82 1.69 -14.17
C ILE A 98 -2.17 2.30 -12.95
N ILE A 99 -2.97 2.79 -12.00
CA ILE A 99 -2.51 3.08 -10.64
C ILE A 99 -3.06 2.00 -9.71
N LEU A 100 -2.17 1.16 -9.18
CA LEU A 100 -2.46 0.22 -8.10
C LEU A 100 -2.51 0.98 -6.77
N ILE A 101 -3.55 0.76 -5.97
CA ILE A 101 -3.80 1.50 -4.72
C ILE A 101 -3.88 0.53 -3.55
N ASP A 102 -2.99 0.71 -2.56
CA ASP A 102 -2.99 -0.07 -1.31
C ASP A 102 -3.02 0.86 -0.08
N ASP A 103 -3.32 0.30 1.09
CA ASP A 103 -3.35 1.08 2.33
C ASP A 103 -1.94 1.32 2.90
N VAL A 104 -1.12 0.27 3.02
CA VAL A 104 0.21 0.31 3.64
C VAL A 104 1.25 -0.37 2.76
N PHE A 105 2.31 0.37 2.42
CA PHE A 105 3.47 -0.18 1.76
C PHE A 105 4.57 -0.58 2.76
N TYR A 106 4.82 -1.88 2.85
CA TYR A 106 5.78 -2.50 3.78
C TYR A 106 6.94 -3.20 3.04
N THR A 107 6.98 -4.54 3.03
CA THR A 107 8.09 -5.31 2.42
C THR A 107 8.13 -5.21 0.89
N GLY A 108 6.98 -4.94 0.27
CA GLY A 108 6.78 -4.84 -1.18
C GLY A 108 6.35 -6.11 -1.88
N ARG A 109 6.18 -7.22 -1.15
CA ARG A 109 5.69 -8.49 -1.70
C ARG A 109 4.28 -8.38 -2.28
N THR A 110 3.40 -7.65 -1.59
CA THR A 110 2.00 -7.45 -2.03
C THR A 110 1.93 -6.74 -3.39
N VAL A 111 2.63 -5.61 -3.57
CA VAL A 111 2.65 -4.88 -4.85
C VAL A 111 3.34 -5.68 -5.96
N ARG A 112 4.44 -6.38 -5.67
CA ARG A 112 5.07 -7.29 -6.65
C ARG A 112 4.07 -8.30 -7.19
N SER A 113 3.27 -8.85 -6.30
CA SER A 113 2.27 -9.85 -6.66
C SER A 113 1.08 -9.27 -7.39
N ALA A 114 0.70 -8.04 -7.04
CA ALA A 114 -0.31 -7.28 -7.77
C ALA A 114 0.10 -7.06 -9.22
N MET A 115 1.35 -6.67 -9.45
CA MET A 115 1.90 -6.50 -10.81
C MET A 115 1.85 -7.82 -11.59
N ASP A 116 2.29 -8.93 -11.00
CA ASP A 116 2.24 -10.25 -11.65
C ASP A 116 0.81 -10.67 -12.00
N ALA A 117 -0.13 -10.50 -11.07
CA ALA A 117 -1.54 -10.82 -11.29
C ALA A 117 -2.16 -9.95 -12.38
N LEU A 118 -1.84 -8.64 -12.39
CA LEU A 118 -2.34 -7.69 -13.39
C LEU A 118 -1.90 -8.06 -14.81
N MET A 119 -0.67 -8.56 -14.98
CA MET A 119 -0.18 -9.07 -16.27
C MET A 119 -0.94 -10.32 -16.75
N GLY A 120 -1.74 -10.97 -15.90
CA GLY A 120 -2.68 -12.01 -16.32
C GLY A 120 -3.91 -11.48 -17.05
N TYR A 121 -4.26 -10.20 -16.85
CA TYR A 121 -5.45 -9.59 -17.43
C TYR A 121 -5.20 -8.82 -18.74
N GLY A 122 -3.96 -8.40 -19.01
CA GLY A 122 -3.61 -7.64 -20.21
C GLY A 122 -2.20 -7.09 -20.18
N ARG A 123 -1.89 -6.17 -21.09
CA ARG A 123 -0.61 -5.43 -21.14
C ARG A 123 -0.87 -3.93 -20.94
N PRO A 124 -0.82 -3.43 -19.70
CA PRO A 124 -0.94 -2.01 -19.46
C PRO A 124 0.26 -1.26 -20.04
N ARG A 125 0.03 -0.02 -20.48
CA ARG A 125 1.09 0.90 -20.94
C ARG A 125 2.03 1.27 -19.81
N SER A 126 1.49 1.50 -18.61
CA SER A 126 2.27 1.73 -17.40
C SER A 126 1.55 1.21 -16.16
N ILE A 127 2.32 0.84 -15.15
CA ILE A 127 1.80 0.48 -13.82
C ILE A 127 2.53 1.37 -12.81
N ARG A 128 1.77 2.20 -12.11
CA ARG A 128 2.23 2.99 -10.97
C ARG A 128 1.62 2.46 -9.69
N PHE A 129 2.28 2.72 -8.58
CA PHE A 129 1.84 2.27 -7.26
C PHE A 129 1.62 3.43 -6.31
N CYS A 130 0.44 3.46 -5.69
CA CYS A 130 0.03 4.39 -4.66
C CYS A 130 -0.22 3.67 -3.33
N CYS A 131 0.27 4.25 -2.24
CA CYS A 131 -0.10 3.83 -0.89
C CYS A 131 -0.47 5.03 -0.01
N VAL A 132 -1.37 4.83 0.95
CA VAL A 132 -1.68 5.87 1.94
C VAL A 132 -0.51 6.05 2.90
N VAL A 133 0.10 4.96 3.36
CA VAL A 133 1.27 5.00 4.23
C VAL A 133 2.41 4.19 3.65
N ASP A 134 3.58 4.81 3.59
CA ASP A 134 4.84 4.10 3.45
C ASP A 134 5.51 3.95 4.82
N ARG A 135 5.72 2.70 5.26
CA ARG A 135 6.33 2.42 6.56
C ARG A 135 7.80 1.97 6.51
N GLY A 136 8.40 1.96 5.33
CA GLY A 136 9.77 1.48 5.09
C GLY A 136 9.91 -0.05 5.11
N HIS A 137 11.13 -0.52 5.42
CA HIS A 137 11.51 -1.95 5.53
C HIS A 137 11.30 -2.77 4.26
N ARG A 138 11.80 -2.24 3.13
CA ARG A 138 11.72 -2.94 1.84
C ARG A 138 12.55 -4.22 1.85
N GLU A 139 11.96 -5.29 1.32
CA GLU A 139 12.64 -6.56 1.04
C GLU A 139 12.75 -6.81 -0.46
N LEU A 140 12.00 -6.05 -1.27
CA LEU A 140 12.04 -6.07 -2.73
C LEU A 140 12.38 -4.67 -3.26
N PRO A 141 13.04 -4.58 -4.43
CA PRO A 141 13.44 -3.30 -5.04
C PRO A 141 12.25 -2.61 -5.73
N VAL A 142 11.18 -2.39 -4.98
CA VAL A 142 9.96 -1.70 -5.42
C VAL A 142 9.79 -0.40 -4.62
N MET A 143 9.36 0.65 -5.31
CA MET A 143 9.05 1.95 -4.73
C MET A 143 7.61 2.33 -5.09
N ALA A 144 7.01 3.21 -4.29
CA ALA A 144 5.70 3.77 -4.59
C ALA A 144 5.93 5.08 -5.35
N ASP A 145 5.19 5.27 -6.43
CA ASP A 145 5.17 6.52 -7.19
C ASP A 145 4.43 7.60 -6.39
N TYR A 146 3.40 7.19 -5.64
CA TYR A 146 2.58 8.08 -4.84
C TYR A 146 2.47 7.59 -3.39
N VAL A 147 2.81 8.47 -2.45
CA VAL A 147 2.77 8.16 -1.02
C VAL A 147 1.93 9.21 -0.31
N GLY A 148 0.95 8.76 0.48
CA GLY A 148 0.15 9.63 1.35
C GLY A 148 1.00 10.25 2.45
N LYS A 149 1.67 9.40 3.25
CA LYS A 149 2.64 9.80 4.27
C LYS A 149 3.70 8.73 4.49
N MET A 150 4.96 9.15 4.56
CA MET A 150 6.03 8.28 5.04
C MET A 150 6.08 8.32 6.57
N ILE A 151 6.04 7.15 7.20
CA ILE A 151 6.08 6.99 8.66
C ILE A 151 7.24 6.04 8.98
N PRO A 152 8.37 6.54 9.51
CA PRO A 152 9.42 5.68 10.04
C PRO A 152 8.86 4.81 11.16
N THR A 153 9.04 3.49 11.04
CA THR A 153 8.57 2.53 12.05
C THR A 153 9.70 1.61 12.47
N HIS A 154 9.60 1.02 13.66
CA HIS A 154 10.35 -0.18 14.01
C HIS A 154 9.72 -1.44 13.41
N GLU A 155 10.49 -2.51 13.24
CA GLU A 155 9.98 -3.80 12.71
C GLU A 155 8.82 -4.37 13.54
N ARG A 156 8.84 -4.16 14.86
CA ARG A 156 7.81 -4.62 15.81
C ARG A 156 6.59 -3.70 15.89
N GLU A 157 6.61 -2.56 15.20
CA GLU A 157 5.46 -1.68 15.11
C GLU A 157 4.57 -2.11 13.95
N GLU A 158 3.27 -1.88 14.08
CA GLU A 158 2.28 -2.13 13.05
C GLU A 158 1.61 -0.80 12.67
N VAL A 159 1.53 -0.53 11.38
CA VAL A 159 0.68 0.56 10.86
C VAL A 159 -0.70 0.00 10.58
N ARG A 160 -1.73 0.63 11.15
CA ARG A 160 -3.14 0.30 10.88
C ARG A 160 -3.81 1.51 10.24
N VAL A 161 -4.15 1.37 8.97
CA VAL A 161 -5.04 2.30 8.26
C VAL A 161 -6.45 1.79 8.48
N LEU A 162 -7.34 2.65 8.95
CA LEU A 162 -8.76 2.38 9.12
C LEU A 162 -9.55 3.24 8.14
N VAL A 163 -10.60 2.64 7.57
CA VAL A 163 -11.55 3.32 6.68
C VAL A 163 -12.95 3.15 7.22
N GLU A 164 -13.76 4.20 7.19
CA GLU A 164 -15.11 4.22 7.75
C GLU A 164 -16.00 3.05 7.28
N GLU A 165 -15.90 2.65 6.02
CA GLU A 165 -16.72 1.59 5.40
C GLU A 165 -16.49 0.20 6.00
N LEU A 166 -15.32 -0.04 6.60
CA LEU A 166 -14.98 -1.33 7.21
C LEU A 166 -14.80 -1.24 8.72
N ASP A 167 -14.25 -0.14 9.19
CA ASP A 167 -13.75 0.00 10.55
C ASP A 167 -14.59 0.98 11.40
N GLY A 168 -15.51 1.72 10.77
CA GLY A 168 -16.33 2.75 11.43
C GLY A 168 -15.57 4.03 11.80
N GLU A 169 -14.32 4.17 11.37
CA GLU A 169 -13.47 5.34 11.60
C GLU A 169 -12.47 5.51 10.44
N ASP A 170 -12.28 6.75 10.00
CA ASP A 170 -11.13 7.13 9.15
C ASP A 170 -9.95 7.57 10.03
N ALA A 171 -8.89 6.78 10.08
CA ALA A 171 -7.67 7.14 10.81
C ALA A 171 -6.48 6.24 10.48
N VAL A 172 -5.28 6.74 10.77
CA VAL A 172 -4.05 5.94 10.73
C VAL A 172 -3.43 5.88 12.11
N TYR A 173 -3.07 4.68 12.53
CA TYR A 173 -2.44 4.41 13.81
C TYR A 173 -1.11 3.68 13.64
N VAL A 174 -0.15 4.00 14.49
CA VAL A 174 1.00 3.13 14.76
C VAL A 174 0.76 2.43 16.08
N VAL A 175 0.93 1.12 16.09
CA VAL A 175 0.67 0.27 17.24
C VAL A 175 1.94 -0.51 17.59
N SER A 176 2.36 -0.44 18.85
CA SER A 176 3.47 -1.23 19.37
C SER A 176 2.98 -2.24 20.41
N GLU A 177 3.52 -3.46 20.32
CA GLU A 177 3.47 -4.39 21.44
C GLU A 177 4.32 -3.85 22.60
N PRO A 178 3.88 -4.04 23.86
CA PRO A 178 4.73 -3.73 25.00
C PRO A 178 6.01 -4.59 24.94
N LEU A 179 7.16 -3.99 25.24
CA LEU A 179 8.43 -4.71 25.43
C LEU A 179 8.21 -5.83 26.47
N ASN A 180 8.16 -7.09 26.01
CA ASN A 180 8.22 -8.23 26.92
C ASN A 180 9.70 -8.46 27.29
N PRO A 181 10.11 -8.35 28.56
CA PRO A 181 11.51 -8.46 28.97
C PRO A 181 12.15 -9.83 28.66
N SER A 182 11.34 -10.84 28.33
CA SER A 182 11.74 -12.23 28.11
C SER A 182 12.15 -12.57 26.67
N HIS A 183 12.18 -11.61 25.75
CA HIS A 183 12.82 -11.76 24.45
C HIS A 183 14.05 -10.84 24.36
N PRO A 184 15.23 -11.29 24.85
CA PRO A 184 16.45 -10.51 24.73
C PRO A 184 16.77 -10.27 23.25
N LEU A 185 17.28 -9.08 22.95
CA LEU A 185 17.92 -8.75 21.68
C LEU A 185 18.91 -9.85 21.32
N ASN A 186 18.86 -10.33 20.07
CA ASN A 186 19.83 -11.28 19.56
C ASN A 186 21.24 -10.67 19.73
N PRO A 187 22.15 -11.24 20.54
CA PRO A 187 23.43 -10.60 20.87
C PRO A 187 24.43 -10.54 19.72
N SER A 188 24.07 -10.98 18.52
CA SER A 188 24.97 -11.13 17.36
C SER A 188 25.48 -9.81 16.75
N LEU A 189 25.32 -8.67 17.43
CA LEU A 189 26.00 -7.40 17.10
C LEU A 189 27.19 -7.08 18.02
N GLN A 190 27.61 -7.99 18.91
CA GLN A 190 28.84 -7.85 19.68
C GLN A 190 29.81 -9.00 19.42
N SER A 191 30.52 -8.95 18.29
CA SER A 191 31.94 -9.32 18.22
C SER A 191 32.43 -9.24 16.78
N ASN A 192 33.25 -8.24 16.48
CA ASN A 192 34.31 -8.44 15.50
C ASN A 192 35.49 -7.49 15.79
N PRO A 193 36.44 -7.87 16.67
CA PRO A 193 37.79 -7.36 16.58
C PRO A 193 38.60 -8.37 15.78
N ASN A 194 38.98 -8.04 14.56
CA ASN A 194 40.20 -8.62 14.02
C ASN A 194 40.95 -7.60 13.15
N PRO A 195 42.18 -7.23 13.54
CA PRO A 195 43.01 -6.32 12.77
C PRO A 195 43.62 -7.09 11.60
N ARG A 196 43.63 -6.50 10.40
CA ARG A 196 44.45 -7.01 9.30
C ARG A 196 45.92 -6.73 9.62
N PRO A 197 46.85 -7.68 9.42
CA PRO A 197 48.26 -7.34 9.30
C PRO A 197 48.52 -6.80 7.90
N SER A 198 49.24 -5.68 7.81
CA SER A 198 49.76 -5.12 6.57
C SER A 198 50.91 -5.97 6.03
N PRO A 199 51.01 -6.19 4.71
CA PRO A 199 52.29 -6.30 4.02
C PRO A 199 52.85 -4.92 3.64
#